data_AF-A0AAU6VUL0-F1
#
_entry.id   AF-A0AAU6VUL0-F1
#
_cell.length_a   1.000
_cell.length_b   1.000
_cell.length_c   1.000
_cell.angle_alpha   90.00
_cell.angle_beta   90.00
_cell.angle_gamma   90.00
#
_symmetry.space_group_name_H-M   'P 1'
#
loop_
_entity.id
_entity.type
_entity.pdbx_description
1 polymer ?
#
loop_
_entity_poly.entity_id
_entity_poly.type
_entity_poly.pdbx_seq_one_letter_code
_entity_poly.pdbx_strand_id
1 'polypeptide(L)'
;MKYKVKTWLETKFGASSWQTKKLLAWHIRPGYSVALQLDQPADDIESGSDSYALLWLPVASAMEVPGSIEQCLYGEGEGRHSNTNASCGLEKGHSAIRLKLENAFQLEL
;
A
#
# COMPACT_ATOMS: atom_id res chain seq x y z
N MET A 1 11.79 -5.89 1.90
CA MET A 1 10.41 -6.34 1.57
C MET A 1 9.74 -5.43 0.54
N LYS A 2 9.85 -4.09 0.65
CA LYS A 2 9.24 -3.12 -0.28
C LYS A 2 9.60 -3.41 -1.73
N TYR A 3 10.84 -3.79 -2.03
CA TYR A 3 11.28 -4.20 -3.37
C TYR A 3 10.35 -5.28 -3.95
N LYS A 4 10.14 -6.37 -3.20
CA LYS A 4 9.36 -7.52 -3.63
C LYS A 4 7.90 -7.14 -3.86
N VAL A 5 7.33 -6.31 -2.97
CA VAL A 5 5.95 -5.80 -3.12
C VAL A 5 5.83 -4.94 -4.37
N LYS A 6 6.79 -4.03 -4.59
CA LYS A 6 6.85 -3.19 -5.79
C LYS A 6 6.91 -4.04 -7.06
N THR A 7 7.87 -4.98 -7.15
CA THR A 7 8.01 -5.86 -8.31
C THR A 7 6.76 -6.69 -8.56
N TRP A 8 6.11 -7.18 -7.49
CA TRP A 8 4.86 -7.93 -7.61
C TRP A 8 3.73 -7.04 -8.15
N LEU A 9 3.53 -5.83 -7.62
CA LEU A 9 2.54 -4.87 -8.12
C LEU A 9 2.81 -4.49 -9.58
N GLU A 10 4.08 -4.27 -9.93
CA GLU A 10 4.48 -3.95 -11.30
C GLU A 10 4.22 -5.11 -12.27
N THR A 11 4.43 -6.35 -11.81
CA THR A 11 4.13 -7.54 -12.61
C THR A 11 2.63 -7.70 -12.84
N LYS A 12 1.80 -7.38 -11.85
CA LYS A 12 0.34 -7.55 -11.90
C LYS A 12 -0.36 -6.41 -12.64
N PHE A 13 0.08 -5.17 -12.43
CA PHE A 13 -0.65 -3.96 -12.84
C PHE A 13 0.17 -3.02 -13.74
N GLY A 14 1.41 -3.37 -14.06
CA GLY A 14 2.33 -2.49 -14.79
C GLY A 14 2.94 -1.41 -13.91
N ALA A 15 3.58 -0.42 -14.54
CA ALA A 15 4.21 0.68 -13.81
C ALA A 15 3.21 1.45 -12.94
N SER A 16 3.69 2.02 -11.82
CA SER A 16 2.86 2.84 -10.94
C SER A 16 2.25 4.02 -11.69
N SER A 17 0.95 4.23 -11.51
CA SER A 17 0.21 5.36 -12.10
C SER A 17 0.63 6.70 -11.49
N TRP A 18 1.12 6.68 -10.26
CA TRP A 18 1.55 7.86 -9.52
C TRP A 18 2.74 7.55 -8.61
N GLN A 19 3.68 8.49 -8.53
CA GLN A 19 4.88 8.36 -7.71
C GLN A 19 5.20 9.68 -7.02
N THR A 20 5.55 9.58 -5.73
CA THR A 20 6.18 10.64 -4.95
C THR A 20 7.45 10.10 -4.30
N LYS A 21 8.22 10.95 -3.61
CA LYS A 21 9.36 10.50 -2.79
C LYS A 21 8.98 9.49 -1.69
N LYS A 22 7.70 9.43 -1.30
CA LYS A 22 7.25 8.68 -0.13
C LYS A 22 6.23 7.58 -0.46
N LEU A 23 5.80 7.49 -1.72
CA LEU A 23 4.67 6.64 -2.11
C LEU A 23 4.76 6.26 -3.59
N LEU A 24 4.46 5.01 -3.90
CA LEU A 24 4.05 4.56 -5.24
C LEU A 24 2.59 4.16 -5.20
N ALA A 25 1.81 4.50 -6.22
CA ALA A 25 0.41 4.10 -6.29
C ALA A 25 0.03 3.56 -7.67
N TRP A 26 -0.84 2.57 -7.67
CA TRP A 26 -1.41 1.92 -8.84
C TRP A 26 -2.91 2.12 -8.85
N HIS A 27 -3.43 2.71 -9.93
CA HIS A 27 -4.86 2.78 -10.17
C HIS A 27 -5.32 1.44 -10.76
N ILE A 28 -6.05 0.65 -9.96
CA ILE A 28 -6.48 -0.69 -10.35
C ILE A 28 -7.77 -0.63 -11.15
N ARG A 29 -8.72 0.21 -10.69
CA ARG A 29 -10.01 0.46 -11.33
C ARG A 29 -10.60 1.77 -10.78
N PRO A 30 -11.63 2.35 -11.44
CA PRO A 30 -12.24 3.60 -10.97
C PRO A 30 -12.63 3.53 -9.49
N GLY A 31 -12.20 4.53 -8.71
CA GLY A 31 -12.46 4.60 -7.28
C GLY A 31 -11.57 3.70 -6.41
N TYR A 32 -10.55 3.05 -6.99
CA TYR A 32 -9.70 2.11 -6.26
C TYR A 32 -8.24 2.13 -6.72
N SER A 33 -7.39 2.68 -5.86
CA SER A 33 -5.93 2.61 -5.95
C SER A 33 -5.33 1.85 -4.79
N VAL A 34 -4.21 1.19 -5.07
CA VAL A 34 -3.34 0.60 -4.05
C VAL A 34 -2.09 1.46 -3.96
N ALA A 35 -1.62 1.75 -2.75
CA ALA A 35 -0.41 2.56 -2.58
C ALA A 35 0.63 1.92 -1.65
N LEU A 36 1.86 1.77 -2.14
CA LEU A 36 3.03 1.31 -1.41
C LEU A 36 3.76 2.51 -0.80
N GLN A 37 3.96 2.49 0.51
CA GLN A 37 4.74 3.51 1.20
C GLN A 37 6.24 3.25 1.06
N LEU A 38 7.00 4.31 0.77
CA LEU A 38 8.44 4.24 0.50
C LEU A 38 9.31 4.74 1.65
N ASP A 39 8.82 5.71 2.41
CA ASP A 39 9.58 6.36 3.49
C ASP A 39 9.59 5.56 4.80
N GLN A 40 8.83 4.45 4.87
CA GLN A 40 8.88 3.51 5.98
C GLN A 40 8.75 2.04 5.49
N PRO A 41 9.54 1.11 6.06
CA PRO A 41 10.70 1.39 6.93
C PRO A 41 11.76 2.23 6.18
N ALA A 42 12.67 2.89 6.91
CA ALA A 42 13.62 3.86 6.33
C ALA A 42 14.70 3.22 5.42
N ASP A 43 14.72 1.88 5.36
CA ASP A 43 15.61 1.10 4.52
C ASP A 43 15.40 1.41 3.03
N ASP A 44 16.45 1.27 2.22
CA ASP A 44 16.36 1.51 0.78
C ASP A 44 15.49 0.43 0.12
N ILE A 45 14.48 0.88 -0.66
CA ILE A 45 13.61 0.00 -1.43
C ILE A 45 14.40 -0.90 -2.39
N GLU A 46 15.57 -0.49 -2.89
CA GLU A 46 16.37 -1.29 -3.82
C GLU A 46 17.30 -2.29 -3.11
N SER A 47 17.57 -2.10 -1.82
CA SER A 47 18.43 -3.01 -1.06
C SER A 47 17.79 -4.37 -0.81
N GLY A 48 16.46 -4.46 -0.93
CA GLY A 48 15.68 -5.67 -0.67
C GLY A 48 15.69 -6.14 0.79
N SER A 49 16.38 -5.43 1.68
CA SER A 49 16.64 -5.82 3.07
C SER A 49 15.55 -5.42 4.05
N ASP A 50 14.54 -4.63 3.62
CA ASP A 50 13.52 -4.17 4.56
C ASP A 50 12.81 -5.36 5.22
N SER A 51 12.62 -5.25 6.53
CA SER A 51 11.87 -6.23 7.32
C SER A 51 10.39 -6.29 6.95
N TYR A 52 9.81 -5.19 6.45
CA TYR A 52 8.41 -5.12 6.06
C TYR A 52 8.13 -4.06 4.99
N ALA A 53 6.91 -4.07 4.46
CA ALA A 53 6.35 -3.07 3.56
C ALA A 53 4.99 -2.62 4.07
N LEU A 54 4.63 -1.35 3.83
CA LEU A 54 3.32 -0.82 4.19
C LEU A 54 2.51 -0.54 2.93
N LEU A 55 1.34 -1.17 2.84
CA LEU A 55 0.42 -1.05 1.72
C LEU A 55 -0.88 -0.41 2.16
N TRP A 56 -1.35 0.58 1.42
CA TRP A 56 -2.58 1.31 1.68
C TRP A 56 -3.67 0.90 0.68
N LEU A 57 -4.86 0.61 1.21
CA LEU A 57 -6.02 0.12 0.47
C LEU A 57 -7.29 0.88 0.88
N PRO A 58 -8.23 1.17 -0.03
CA PRO A 58 -9.57 1.64 0.32
C PRO A 58 -10.33 0.59 1.13
N VAL A 59 -11.14 1.02 2.11
CA VAL A 59 -11.97 0.09 2.94
C VAL A 59 -13.07 -0.62 2.14
N ALA A 60 -13.50 -0.03 1.01
CA ALA A 60 -14.67 -0.48 0.25
C ALA A 60 -14.55 -1.89 -0.37
N SER A 61 -13.40 -2.54 -0.25
CA SER A 61 -13.26 -3.98 -0.42
C SER A 61 -13.11 -4.61 0.96
N ALA A 62 -14.16 -5.30 1.43
CA ALA A 62 -14.02 -6.35 2.45
C ALA A 62 -13.15 -7.47 1.87
N MET A 63 -11.86 -7.20 1.73
CA MET A 63 -10.85 -8.17 1.41
C MET A 63 -10.63 -8.92 2.71
N GLU A 64 -10.88 -10.22 2.73
CA GLU A 64 -10.49 -11.08 3.85
C GLU A 64 -8.97 -11.10 3.90
N VAL A 65 -8.40 -10.08 4.54
CA VAL A 65 -6.98 -10.04 4.85
C VAL A 65 -6.74 -11.18 5.85
N PRO A 66 -5.88 -12.16 5.53
CA PRO A 66 -5.59 -13.25 6.45
C PRO A 66 -5.14 -12.69 7.80
N GLY A 67 -5.55 -13.33 8.90
CA GLY A 67 -5.18 -12.90 10.25
C GLY A 67 -3.67 -12.90 10.52
N SER A 68 -2.86 -13.49 9.65
CA SER A 68 -1.39 -13.42 9.68
C SER A 68 -0.81 -12.10 9.17
N ILE A 69 -1.62 -11.22 8.59
CA ILE A 69 -1.21 -9.87 8.16
C ILE A 69 -1.72 -8.86 9.19
N GLU A 70 -0.79 -8.07 9.74
CA GLU A 70 -1.14 -6.94 10.58
C GLU A 70 -1.87 -5.89 9.73
N GLN A 71 -3.09 -5.53 10.15
CA GLN A 71 -3.92 -4.52 9.53
C GLN A 71 -4.26 -3.41 10.52
N CYS A 72 -4.28 -2.17 10.03
CA CYS A 72 -4.72 -1.01 10.79
C CYS A 72 -5.78 -0.26 9.97
N LEU A 73 -6.99 -0.15 10.53
CA LEU A 73 -8.09 0.62 9.95
C LEU A 73 -7.93 2.08 10.36
N TYR A 74 -8.00 2.95 9.36
CA TYR A 74 -8.06 4.39 9.55
C TYR A 74 -9.43 4.90 9.11
N GLY A 75 -10.22 5.37 10.08
CA GLY A 75 -11.56 5.91 9.87
C GLY A 75 -11.56 7.23 9.10
N GLU A 76 -12.73 7.66 8.65
CA GLU A 76 -12.92 8.93 7.94
C GLU A 76 -12.33 10.10 8.74
N GLY A 77 -11.52 10.94 8.08
CA GLY A 77 -10.91 12.11 8.71
C GLY A 77 -9.73 11.84 9.65
N GLU A 78 -9.38 10.57 9.94
CA GLU A 78 -8.20 10.25 10.73
C GLU A 78 -6.89 10.61 10.01
N GLY A 79 -5.89 11.03 10.80
CA GLY A 79 -4.57 11.39 10.30
C GLY A 79 -3.85 10.18 9.70
N ARG A 80 -3.63 10.22 8.38
CA ARG A 80 -2.91 9.19 7.61
C ARG A 80 -1.66 9.75 6.97
N HIS A 81 -0.89 8.87 6.33
CA HIS A 81 0.26 9.29 5.55
C HIS A 81 -0.18 10.30 4.48
N SER A 82 0.30 11.54 4.58
CA SER A 82 -0.30 12.67 3.87
C SER A 82 -0.34 12.53 2.34
N ASN A 83 0.57 11.73 1.77
CA ASN A 83 0.67 11.51 0.33
C ASN A 83 -0.27 10.42 -0.18
N THR A 84 -0.89 9.60 0.69
CA THR A 84 -1.89 8.60 0.25
C THR A 84 -3.14 9.27 -0.30
N ASN A 85 -3.45 10.50 0.17
CA ASN A 85 -4.62 11.28 -0.24
C ASN A 85 -4.64 11.63 -1.74
N ALA A 86 -3.51 11.51 -2.44
CA ALA A 86 -3.45 11.75 -3.88
C ALA A 86 -3.88 10.54 -4.72
N SER A 87 -4.11 9.38 -4.09
CA SER A 87 -4.47 8.14 -4.77
C SER A 87 -5.98 7.92 -4.74
N CYS A 88 -6.55 7.37 -5.83
CA CYS A 88 -8.00 7.23 -5.96
C CYS A 88 -8.57 6.22 -4.95
N GLY A 89 -9.68 6.53 -4.30
CA GLY A 89 -10.24 5.74 -3.19
C GLY A 89 -9.46 5.85 -1.86
N LEU A 90 -8.34 6.58 -1.84
CA LEU A 90 -7.53 6.88 -0.66
C LEU A 90 -7.53 8.38 -0.33
N GLU A 91 -8.40 9.15 -0.98
CA GLU A 91 -8.47 10.60 -0.84
C GLU A 91 -8.86 11.01 0.58
N LYS A 92 -8.52 12.25 0.92
CA LYS A 92 -8.83 12.83 2.22
C LYS A 92 -10.35 12.72 2.50
N GLY A 93 -10.69 12.13 3.64
CA GLY A 93 -12.07 11.95 4.07
C GLY A 93 -12.62 10.54 3.88
N HIS A 94 -12.12 9.76 2.90
CA HIS A 94 -12.50 8.35 2.74
C HIS A 94 -11.80 7.48 3.78
N SER A 95 -12.32 6.36 4.26
CA SER A 95 -11.59 5.43 5.15
C SER A 95 -10.53 4.59 4.40
N ALA A 96 -9.47 4.16 5.07
CA ALA A 96 -8.42 3.31 4.48
C ALA A 96 -7.92 2.22 5.43
N ILE A 97 -7.36 1.15 4.86
CA ILE A 97 -6.67 0.08 5.57
C ILE A 97 -5.19 0.17 5.23
N ARG A 98 -4.34 0.07 6.25
CA ARG A 98 -2.90 -0.13 6.09
C ARG A 98 -2.56 -1.57 6.43
N LEU A 99 -1.97 -2.29 5.49
CA LEU A 99 -1.41 -3.61 5.68
C LEU A 99 0.09 -3.52 5.90
N LYS A 100 0.61 -4.32 6.82
CA LYS A 100 2.04 -4.51 7.01
C LYS A 100 2.42 -5.92 6.53
N LEU A 101 3.18 -5.95 5.44
CA LEU A 101 3.64 -7.19 4.79
C LEU A 101 5.07 -7.46 5.21
N GLU A 102 5.33 -8.60 5.84
CA GLU A 102 6.62 -8.99 6.41
C GLU A 102 7.31 -10.10 5.61
N ASN A 103 6.56 -10.86 4.79
CA ASN A 103 7.12 -11.92 3.96
C ASN A 103 6.43 -12.06 2.61
N ALA A 104 7.05 -12.83 1.70
CA ALA A 104 6.58 -12.95 0.32
C ALA A 104 5.27 -13.76 0.17
N PHE A 105 4.98 -14.71 1.07
CA PHE A 105 3.74 -15.49 1.01
C PHE A 105 2.50 -14.61 1.16
N GLN A 106 2.63 -13.49 1.86
CA GLN A 106 1.57 -12.50 2.02
C GLN A 106 1.25 -11.72 0.73
N LEU A 107 2.01 -11.90 -0.36
CA LEU A 107 1.74 -11.29 -1.67
C LEU A 107 0.89 -12.18 -2.58
N GLU A 108 0.73 -13.47 -2.28
CA GLU A 108 0.00 -14.41 -3.13
C GLU A 108 -1.49 -14.54 -2.77
N LEU A 109 -1.98 -13.62 -1.95
CA LEU A 109 -3.35 -13.58 -1.42
C LEU A 109 -4.36 -13.01 -2.42
#